data_AF-A0A3N4H5M0-F1
#
_entry.id   AF-A0A3N4H5M0-F1
#
_cell.length_a   1.000
_cell.length_b   1.000
_cell.length_c   1.000
_cell.angle_alpha   90.00
_cell.angle_beta   90.00
_cell.angle_gamma   90.00
#
_symmetry.space_group_name_H-M   'P 1'
#
loop_
_entity.id
_entity.type
_entity.pdbx_description
1 polymer ?
#
loop_
_entity_poly.entity_id
_entity_poly.type
_entity_poly.pdbx_seq_one_letter_code
_entity_poly.pdbx_strand_id
1 'polypeptide(L)'
;MKKLILMFLVFILSLSAYSQKLMDGARRTVGFIENGRVLNGSRSTIGFIENNRIMDSSRKTIGFLEDRRVMDASRRSIGFVEDGRVMDGSRKTIGFVEDGRVMDGSRRTIGFYESLRISDAALFFFFFFY
;
A
#
# COMPACT_ATOMS: atom_id res chain seq x y z
N MET A 1 -8.37 23.61 36.54
CA MET A 1 -8.53 23.96 35.11
C MET A 1 -7.26 23.74 34.29
N LYS A 2 -6.10 24.31 34.65
CA LYS A 2 -4.82 24.13 33.90
C LYS A 2 -4.37 22.66 33.76
N LYS A 3 -4.54 21.83 34.80
CA LYS A 3 -4.22 20.39 34.76
C LYS A 3 -5.12 19.59 33.81
N LEU A 4 -6.38 20.00 33.65
CA LEU A 4 -7.36 19.35 32.77
C LEU A 4 -7.05 19.66 31.30
N ILE A 5 -6.65 20.91 31.01
CA ILE A 5 -6.18 21.34 29.68
C ILE A 5 -4.89 20.62 29.30
N LEU A 6 -3.95 20.45 30.24
CA LEU A 6 -2.71 19.73 30.00
C LEU A 6 -2.95 18.23 29.72
N MET A 7 -3.87 17.58 30.46
CA MET A 7 -4.26 16.18 30.18
C MET A 7 -4.94 16.04 28.81
N PHE A 8 -5.78 16.99 28.42
CA PHE A 8 -6.44 16.98 27.11
C PHE A 8 -5.44 17.19 25.95
N LEU A 9 -4.45 18.05 26.14
CA LEU A 9 -3.38 18.29 25.16
C LEU A 9 -2.47 17.07 24.98
N VAL A 10 -2.11 16.39 26.07
CA VAL A 10 -1.33 15.14 26.04
C VAL A 10 -2.12 13.99 25.39
N PHE A 11 -3.44 13.94 25.60
CA PHE A 11 -4.33 12.98 24.95
C PHE A 11 -4.38 13.18 23.42
N ILE A 12 -4.44 14.42 22.95
CA ILE A 12 -4.40 14.75 21.51
C ILE A 12 -3.03 14.41 20.89
N LEU A 13 -1.93 14.61 21.61
CA LEU A 13 -0.58 14.24 21.17
C LEU A 13 -0.35 12.71 21.13
N SER A 14 -1.17 11.94 21.87
CA SER A 14 -1.14 10.47 21.88
C SER A 14 -1.95 9.81 20.77
N LEU A 15 -2.62 10.59 19.91
CA LEU A 15 -3.10 10.14 18.60
C LEU A 15 -1.88 9.92 17.71
N SER A 16 -1.15 8.85 18.01
CA SER A 16 -0.06 8.31 17.21
C SER A 16 -0.52 8.28 15.77
N ALA A 17 0.15 9.03 14.91
CA ALA A 17 0.02 8.89 13.47
C ALA A 17 0.29 7.42 13.13
N TYR A 18 -0.78 6.66 12.87
CA TYR A 18 -0.72 5.29 12.37
C TYR A 18 -0.14 5.36 10.95
N SER A 19 1.19 5.48 10.86
CA SER A 19 1.91 5.40 9.60
C SER A 19 1.74 3.97 9.10
N GLN A 20 1.14 3.83 7.93
CA GLN A 20 0.86 2.53 7.32
C GLN A 20 2.17 2.00 6.73
N LYS A 21 2.68 0.88 7.26
CA LYS A 21 4.03 0.38 6.94
C LYS A 21 4.01 -0.80 6.01
N LEU A 22 5.03 -0.88 5.17
CA LEU A 22 5.35 -2.01 4.30
C LEU A 22 6.74 -2.52 4.66
N MET A 23 6.89 -3.83 4.79
CA MET A 23 8.15 -4.48 5.15
C MET A 23 8.48 -5.65 4.23
N ASP A 24 9.77 -5.92 4.02
CA ASP A 24 10.25 -7.11 3.31
C ASP A 24 10.05 -8.40 4.14
N GLY A 25 10.37 -9.56 3.55
CA GLY A 25 10.28 -10.86 4.24
C GLY A 25 11.19 -10.98 5.47
N ALA A 26 12.20 -10.12 5.61
CA ALA A 26 13.06 -10.02 6.79
C ALA A 26 12.59 -8.96 7.80
N ARG A 27 11.38 -8.40 7.61
CA ARG A 27 10.76 -7.36 8.43
C ARG A 27 11.51 -6.01 8.42
N ARG A 28 12.34 -5.75 7.41
CA ARG A 28 12.90 -4.42 7.20
C ARG A 28 11.85 -3.53 6.55
N THR A 29 11.71 -2.30 7.03
CA THR A 29 10.77 -1.35 6.42
C THR A 29 11.25 -0.96 5.02
N VAL A 30 10.39 -1.14 4.03
CA VAL A 30 10.67 -0.85 2.61
C VAL A 30 9.83 0.29 2.07
N GLY A 31 8.74 0.63 2.74
CA GLY A 31 7.90 1.74 2.35
C GLY A 31 6.86 2.10 3.39
N PHE A 32 6.21 3.23 3.12
CA PHE A 32 5.09 3.74 3.88
C PHE A 32 4.01 4.21 2.91
N ILE A 33 2.75 4.18 3.36
CA ILE A 33 1.68 4.90 2.68
C ILE A 33 1.03 5.86 3.68
N GLU A 34 0.99 7.13 3.31
CA GLU A 34 0.54 8.21 4.19
C GLU A 34 -0.33 9.18 3.39
N ASN A 35 -1.63 9.23 3.70
CA ASN A 35 -2.58 10.12 3.03
C ASN A 35 -2.51 10.05 1.49
N GLY A 36 -2.45 8.83 0.94
CA GLY A 36 -2.33 8.58 -0.49
C GLY A 36 -0.93 8.77 -1.07
N ARG A 37 0.07 9.24 -0.31
CA ARG A 37 1.47 9.27 -0.74
C ARG A 37 2.10 7.91 -0.52
N VAL A 38 2.80 7.40 -1.52
CA VAL A 38 3.64 6.20 -1.41
C VAL A 38 5.07 6.66 -1.20
N LEU A 39 5.68 6.22 -0.11
CA LEU A 39 7.04 6.57 0.29
C LEU A 39 7.93 5.32 0.32
N ASN A 40 9.20 5.48 -0.01
CA ASN A 40 10.20 4.42 0.17
C ASN A 40 10.65 4.30 1.64
N GLY A 41 11.52 3.32 1.93
CA GLY A 41 12.07 3.11 3.28
C GLY A 41 12.81 4.32 3.88
N SER A 42 13.33 5.21 3.04
CA SER A 42 13.97 6.48 3.45
C SER A 42 12.98 7.65 3.56
N ARG A 43 11.67 7.39 3.43
CA ARG A 43 10.58 8.38 3.46
C ARG A 43 10.60 9.41 2.32
N SER A 44 11.28 9.12 1.22
CA SER A 44 11.13 9.89 -0.01
C SER A 44 9.87 9.44 -0.75
N THR A 45 9.10 10.38 -1.29
CA THR A 45 7.89 10.05 -2.06
C THR A 45 8.27 9.48 -3.42
N ILE A 46 7.75 8.29 -3.70
CA ILE A 46 7.96 7.55 -4.95
C ILE A 46 6.70 7.51 -5.83
N GLY A 47 5.55 7.85 -5.27
CA GLY A 47 4.30 7.97 -6.02
C GLY A 47 3.11 8.31 -5.16
N PHE A 48 1.93 8.18 -5.76
CA PHE A 48 0.65 8.49 -5.14
C PHE A 48 -0.42 7.49 -5.57
N ILE A 49 -1.35 7.19 -4.67
CA ILE A 49 -2.58 6.43 -4.91
C ILE A 49 -3.74 7.32 -4.47
N GLU A 50 -4.48 7.87 -5.43
CA GLU A 50 -5.54 8.84 -5.18
C GLU A 50 -6.63 8.74 -6.24
N ASN A 51 -7.91 8.73 -5.84
CA ASN A 51 -9.07 8.74 -6.75
C ASN A 51 -8.96 7.70 -7.88
N ASN A 52 -8.67 6.44 -7.53
CA ASN A 52 -8.44 5.31 -8.45
C ASN A 52 -7.23 5.45 -9.39
N ARG A 53 -6.43 6.52 -9.28
CA ARG A 53 -5.22 6.73 -10.07
C ARG A 53 -4.00 6.32 -9.27
N ILE A 54 -3.08 5.65 -9.96
CA ILE A 54 -1.72 5.40 -9.50
C ILE A 54 -0.82 6.34 -10.28
N MET A 55 -0.02 7.13 -9.56
CA MET A 55 0.84 8.16 -10.12
C MET A 55 2.29 8.00 -9.65
N ASP A 56 3.23 8.39 -10.49
CA ASP A 56 4.64 8.50 -10.12
C ASP A 56 4.92 9.70 -9.20
N SER A 57 6.17 9.88 -8.79
CA SER A 57 6.60 10.99 -7.92
C SER A 57 6.40 12.39 -8.56
N SER A 58 6.32 12.46 -9.89
CA SER A 58 6.01 13.69 -10.65
C SER A 58 4.50 13.90 -10.86
N ARG A 59 3.65 13.07 -10.23
CA ARG A 59 2.18 13.06 -10.40
C ARG A 59 1.71 12.71 -11.81
N LYS A 60 2.54 12.10 -12.64
CA LYS A 60 2.09 11.52 -13.91
C LYS A 60 1.36 10.22 -13.62
N THR A 61 0.19 10.03 -14.22
CA THR A 61 -0.57 8.78 -14.06
C THR A 61 0.11 7.64 -14.80
N ILE A 62 0.38 6.56 -14.06
CA ILE A 62 1.04 5.35 -14.54
C ILE A 62 0.12 4.13 -14.51
N GLY A 63 -1.02 4.23 -13.82
CA GLY A 63 -2.01 3.17 -13.79
C GLY A 63 -3.31 3.57 -13.11
N PHE A 64 -4.23 2.62 -13.07
CA PHE A 64 -5.55 2.77 -12.46
C PHE A 64 -5.91 1.51 -11.67
N LEU A 65 -6.72 1.68 -10.62
CA LEU A 65 -7.39 0.59 -9.90
C LEU A 65 -8.90 0.87 -9.90
N GLU A 66 -9.66 0.13 -10.69
CA GLU A 66 -11.11 0.27 -10.84
C GLU A 66 -11.75 -1.13 -10.79
N ASP A 67 -12.82 -1.33 -10.02
CA ASP A 67 -13.56 -2.60 -9.94
C ASP A 67 -12.69 -3.86 -9.76
N ARG A 68 -11.69 -3.78 -8.87
CA ARG A 68 -10.69 -4.85 -8.60
C ARG A 68 -9.68 -5.09 -9.72
N ARG A 69 -9.77 -4.38 -10.85
CA ARG A 69 -8.87 -4.47 -12.00
C ARG A 69 -7.75 -3.44 -11.87
N VAL A 70 -6.51 -3.92 -11.98
CA VAL A 70 -5.32 -3.07 -12.08
C VAL A 70 -5.02 -2.85 -13.55
N MET A 71 -4.87 -1.60 -13.96
CA MET A 71 -4.61 -1.20 -15.34
C MET A 71 -3.37 -0.32 -15.46
N ASP A 72 -2.73 -0.37 -16.62
CA ASP A 72 -1.66 0.57 -16.98
C ASP A 72 -2.20 1.96 -17.38
N ALA A 73 -1.30 2.90 -17.67
CA ALA A 73 -1.66 4.26 -18.10
C ALA A 73 -2.52 4.30 -19.39
N SER A 74 -2.46 3.26 -20.22
CA SER A 74 -3.25 3.10 -21.44
C SER A 74 -4.58 2.35 -21.19
N ARG A 75 -4.97 2.14 -19.93
CA ARG A 75 -6.18 1.41 -19.51
C ARG A 75 -6.22 -0.06 -19.95
N ARG A 76 -5.08 -0.69 -20.21
CA ARG A 76 -5.01 -2.15 -20.42
C ARG A 76 -4.92 -2.83 -19.06
N SER A 77 -5.67 -3.93 -18.84
CA SER A 77 -5.50 -4.68 -17.59
C SER A 77 -4.13 -5.33 -17.55
N ILE A 78 -3.47 -5.16 -16.41
CA ILE A 78 -2.20 -5.81 -16.08
C ILE A 78 -2.35 -6.75 -14.87
N GLY A 79 -3.47 -6.68 -14.15
CA GLY A 79 -3.78 -7.62 -13.09
C GLY A 79 -5.13 -7.39 -12.43
N PHE A 80 -5.37 -8.17 -11.39
CA PHE A 80 -6.61 -8.16 -10.60
C PHE A 80 -6.29 -8.39 -9.12
N VAL A 81 -7.04 -7.74 -8.23
CA VAL A 81 -6.95 -7.92 -6.77
C VAL A 81 -8.34 -8.24 -6.23
N GLU A 82 -8.56 -9.50 -5.90
CA GLU A 82 -9.88 -10.02 -5.50
C GLU A 82 -9.73 -10.83 -4.20
N ASP A 83 -10.39 -10.40 -3.12
CA ASP A 83 -10.46 -11.11 -1.83
C ASP A 83 -9.09 -11.57 -1.30
N GLY A 84 -8.09 -10.68 -1.36
CA GLY A 84 -6.72 -10.98 -0.94
C GLY A 84 -5.88 -11.72 -1.97
N ARG A 85 -6.46 -12.24 -3.05
CA ARG A 85 -5.72 -12.86 -4.16
C ARG A 85 -5.24 -11.81 -5.15
N VAL A 86 -3.98 -11.90 -5.55
CA VAL A 86 -3.37 -11.04 -6.59
C VAL A 86 -3.11 -11.88 -7.83
N MET A 87 -3.61 -11.41 -8.97
CA MET A 87 -3.51 -12.10 -10.26
C MET A 87 -2.91 -11.20 -11.34
N ASP A 88 -2.23 -11.81 -12.31
CA ASP A 88 -1.75 -11.12 -13.50
C ASP A 88 -2.87 -10.84 -14.52
N GLY A 89 -2.53 -10.19 -15.63
CA GLY A 89 -3.48 -9.84 -16.70
C GLY A 89 -4.16 -11.05 -17.37
N SER A 90 -3.58 -12.24 -17.23
CA SER A 90 -4.13 -13.52 -17.71
C SER A 90 -4.90 -14.27 -16.62
N ARG A 91 -5.16 -13.64 -15.47
CA ARG A 91 -5.82 -14.21 -14.28
C ARG A 91 -5.05 -15.36 -13.62
N LYS A 92 -3.75 -15.52 -13.89
CA LYS A 92 -2.90 -16.44 -13.14
C LYS A 92 -2.58 -15.80 -11.79
N THR A 93 -2.63 -16.58 -10.71
CA THR A 93 -2.28 -16.10 -9.38
C THR A 93 -0.78 -15.87 -9.26
N ILE A 94 -0.41 -14.68 -8.83
CA ILE A 94 0.97 -14.26 -8.62
C ILE A 94 1.28 -14.01 -7.14
N GLY A 95 0.24 -13.84 -6.30
CA GLY A 95 0.42 -13.72 -4.87
C GLY A 95 -0.86 -13.60 -4.08
N PHE A 96 -0.68 -13.39 -2.78
CA PHE A 96 -1.75 -13.22 -1.79
C PHE A 96 -1.38 -12.08 -0.84
N VAL A 97 -2.38 -11.34 -0.38
CA VAL A 97 -2.28 -10.23 0.55
C VAL A 97 -3.40 -10.40 1.58
N GLU A 98 -3.07 -10.99 2.71
CA GLU A 98 -4.03 -11.37 3.76
C GLU A 98 -3.32 -11.37 5.13
N ASP A 99 -4.06 -11.08 6.20
CA ASP A 99 -3.57 -11.16 7.59
C ASP A 99 -2.24 -10.44 7.86
N GLY A 100 -2.04 -9.25 7.28
CA GLY A 100 -0.81 -8.47 7.42
C GLY A 100 0.41 -9.06 6.71
N ARG A 101 0.23 -10.09 5.87
CA ARG A 101 1.28 -10.74 5.09
C ARG A 101 1.09 -10.53 3.60
N VAL A 102 2.21 -10.39 2.91
CA VAL A 102 2.30 -10.48 1.45
C VAL A 102 3.02 -11.76 1.11
N MET A 103 2.41 -12.59 0.28
CA MET A 103 2.91 -13.90 -0.11
C MET A 103 2.96 -14.04 -1.62
N ASP A 104 3.92 -14.81 -2.13
CA ASP A 104 3.96 -15.16 -3.55
C ASP A 104 2.91 -16.21 -3.94
N GLY A 105 2.86 -16.57 -5.23
CA GLY A 105 1.93 -17.57 -5.76
C GLY A 105 2.05 -18.97 -5.13
N SER A 106 3.16 -19.26 -4.45
CA SER A 106 3.40 -20.50 -3.70
C SER A 106 3.13 -20.34 -2.19
N ARG A 107 2.51 -19.23 -1.78
CA ARG A 107 2.21 -18.87 -0.38
C ARG A 107 3.44 -18.70 0.51
N ARG A 108 4.63 -18.45 -0.05
CA ARG A 108 5.79 -18.05 0.75
C ARG A 108 5.68 -16.58 1.09
N THR A 109 5.88 -16.21 2.36
CA THR A 109 5.88 -14.81 2.77
C THR A 109 7.05 -14.06 2.15
N ILE A 110 6.75 -12.98 1.43
CA ILE A 110 7.73 -12.09 0.77
C ILE A 110 7.72 -10.69 1.38
N GLY A 111 6.71 -10.36 2.17
CA GLY A 111 6.60 -9.08 2.86
C GLY A 111 5.50 -9.06 3.90
N PHE A 112 5.40 -7.94 4.60
CA PHE A 112 4.39 -7.66 5.61
C PHE A 112 3.83 -6.26 5.41
N TYR A 113 2.61 -6.05 5.88
CA TYR A 113 1.96 -4.74 5.88
C TYR A 113 1.20 -4.49 7.17
N GLU A 114 1.14 -3.23 7.61
CA GLU A 114 0.45 -2.82 8.83
C GLU A 114 -0.53 -1.69 8.54
N SER A 115 -1.78 -1.85 8.97
CA SER A 115 -2.84 -0.83 8.86
C SER A 115 -3.11 -0.34 7.41
N LEU A 116 -2.86 -1.19 6.41
CA LEU A 116 -3.09 -0.91 4.99
C LEU A 116 -4.33 -1.61 4.45
N ARG A 117 -4.94 -1.02 3.41
CA ARG A 117 -5.87 -1.74 2.55
C ARG A 117 -5.11 -2.81 1.76
N ILE A 118 -5.73 -3.96 1.57
CA ILE A 118 -5.19 -5.07 0.76
C ILE A 118 -4.79 -4.57 -0.63
N SER A 119 -5.62 -3.73 -1.26
CA SER A 119 -5.33 -3.16 -2.57
C SER A 119 -4.05 -2.33 -2.59
N ASP A 120 -3.78 -1.54 -1.55
CA ASP A 120 -2.60 -0.66 -1.52
C ASP A 120 -1.32 -1.47 -1.35
N ALA A 121 -1.34 -2.49 -0.49
CA ALA A 121 -0.24 -3.43 -0.37
C ALA A 121 -0.02 -4.22 -1.68
N ALA A 122 -1.10 -4.63 -2.36
CA ALA A 122 -0.98 -5.30 -3.65
C ALA A 122 -0.37 -4.40 -4.74
N LEU A 123 -0.85 -3.15 -4.85
CA LEU A 123 -0.31 -2.14 -5.78
C LEU A 123 1.18 -1.89 -5.53
N PHE A 124 1.60 -1.87 -4.26
CA PHE A 124 2.99 -1.71 -3.89
C PHE A 124 3.84 -2.90 -4.32
N PHE A 125 3.55 -4.11 -3.81
CA PHE A 125 4.43 -5.27 -3.96
C PHE A 125 4.38 -5.97 -5.32
N PHE A 126 3.28 -5.85 -6.08
CA PHE A 126 3.11 -6.64 -7.31
C PHE A 126 3.02 -5.83 -8.60
N PHE A 127 2.79 -4.52 -8.53
CA PHE A 127 2.45 -3.75 -9.73
C PHE A 127 3.32 -2.52 -9.99
N PHE A 128 3.47 -1.60 -9.03
CA PHE A 128 3.96 -0.25 -9.35
C PHE A 128 5.16 0.25 -8.55
N PHE A 129 5.42 -0.23 -7.34
CA PHE A 129 6.30 0.49 -6.40
C PHE A 129 7.44 -0.33 -5.76
N TYR A 130 7.45 -1.66 -5.90
CA TYR A 130 8.45 -2.55 -5.27
C TYR A 130 9.34 -3.25 -6.30
#